data_AF-A0A2A9MIC9-F1
#
_entry.id   AF-A0A2A9MIC9-F1
#
_cell.length_a   1.000
_cell.length_b   1.000
_cell.length_c   1.000
_cell.angle_alpha   90.00
_cell.angle_beta   90.00
_cell.angle_gamma   90.00
#
_symmetry.space_group_name_H-M   'P 1'
#
loop_
_entity.id
_entity.type
_entity.pdbx_description
1 polymer ?
#
loop_
_entity_poly.entity_id
_entity_poly.type
_entity_poly.pdbx_seq_one_letter_code
_entity_poly.pdbx_strand_id
1 'polypeptide(L)'
;MYTKARPFLPSLLHLWELQLPAEDFPECLDFPTTSQLSEDARIVRPILHRLKQRTFFRIFKLSLLADTCADPRLNSLLRDNAGKCSEPQRCGLCQCSDDEIPQTWLQKPDEEFVDRRHAASFTRWTQDQSSRQPDDPFSMFKTPKRLQADDPVFQSAGSKGPGVYVDLLLNPPCFTKYEGGVVWRLLYEQVPIHPRTGNARVSAGGSASQDVTASFLDDLTAVQPGRALGDWVCSNNANLQRLLSGMQANIAALAAENFNAVADPPPPPSLPMTTPFPSRSNGDGGNGAPAPPVFSSNMDFFRARLALHPLRVQNLYFTFGILLRAACGLSDILQECSCETGNSREDLSTRAELLHMLNVTTSSLAACSAEFMKKPFFESSNLQFLQSTEGIDSILRCVPCEKCRLHGKIKLTALHIAARMLSSSGAMPSLERNQVTALINALYYFAESIRVVEHMQDRIFLHNICVYACLVATVLLLVLLVVYFVWSTKTRARRKHHQKVMLEVKFRSTSIKKRAKSA
;
A
#
# COMPACT_ATOMS: atom_id res chain seq x y z
N MET A 1 -15.57 -6.52 19.90
CA MET A 1 -16.53 -7.59 19.60
C MET A 1 -16.48 -8.07 18.13
N TYR A 2 -15.30 -8.12 17.48
CA TYR A 2 -15.16 -8.59 16.09
C TYR A 2 -13.97 -9.57 15.92
N THR A 3 -13.87 -10.59 16.78
CA THR A 3 -12.78 -11.58 16.78
C THR A 3 -13.28 -13.02 16.68
N LYS A 4 -14.35 -13.26 15.93
CA LYS A 4 -14.76 -14.63 15.58
C LYS A 4 -14.73 -14.80 14.07
N ALA A 5 -13.96 -15.81 13.66
CA ALA A 5 -13.82 -16.36 12.33
C ALA A 5 -15.05 -16.11 11.45
N ARG A 6 -14.85 -15.38 10.35
CA ARG A 6 -15.91 -15.06 9.39
C ARG A 6 -16.32 -16.36 8.71
N PRO A 7 -17.59 -16.78 8.78
CA PRO A 7 -18.01 -18.04 8.17
C PRO A 7 -17.87 -17.92 6.65
N PHE A 8 -17.05 -18.80 6.07
CA PHE A 8 -16.91 -18.98 4.63
C PHE A 8 -18.30 -19.31 4.05
N LEU A 9 -18.74 -18.52 3.07
CA LEU A 9 -19.88 -18.90 2.24
C LEU A 9 -19.47 -20.13 1.39
N PRO A 10 -20.37 -21.11 1.19
CA PRO A 10 -20.16 -22.20 0.24
C PRO A 10 -19.77 -21.69 -1.16
N SER A 11 -18.85 -22.38 -1.84
CA SER A 11 -18.32 -22.02 -3.17
C SER A 11 -19.39 -21.84 -4.25
N LEU A 12 -20.55 -22.50 -4.10
CA LEU A 12 -21.72 -22.38 -4.97
C LEU A 12 -22.43 -21.00 -4.88
N LEU A 13 -22.05 -20.14 -3.94
CA LEU A 13 -22.68 -18.84 -3.67
C LEU A 13 -21.78 -17.62 -3.96
N HIS A 14 -20.63 -17.83 -4.60
CA HIS A 14 -19.67 -16.76 -4.91
C HIS A 14 -20.08 -16.02 -6.20
N LEU A 15 -20.81 -14.90 -6.07
CA LEU A 15 -20.94 -13.96 -7.20
C LEU A 15 -19.64 -13.14 -7.37
N TRP A 16 -19.04 -12.74 -6.23
CA TRP A 16 -17.73 -12.12 -6.18
C TRP A 16 -16.78 -12.99 -5.36
N GLU A 17 -15.82 -13.61 -6.06
CA GLU A 17 -14.80 -14.45 -5.43
C GLU A 17 -13.86 -13.61 -4.57
N LEU A 18 -13.71 -14.02 -3.31
CA LEU A 18 -12.86 -13.39 -2.30
C LEU A 18 -12.05 -14.49 -1.62
N GLN A 19 -10.72 -14.34 -1.62
CA GLN A 19 -9.80 -15.22 -0.91
C GLN A 19 -9.15 -14.44 0.22
N LEU A 20 -9.28 -14.95 1.46
CA LEU A 20 -8.65 -14.34 2.62
C LEU A 20 -7.21 -14.86 2.79
N PRO A 21 -6.26 -14.01 3.23
CA PRO A 21 -4.91 -14.45 3.56
C PRO A 21 -4.94 -15.47 4.70
N ALA A 22 -3.94 -16.37 4.71
CA ALA A 22 -3.71 -17.20 5.89
C ALA A 22 -3.33 -16.33 7.09
N GLU A 23 -3.84 -16.70 8.27
CA GLU A 23 -3.64 -15.90 9.48
C GLU A 23 -2.18 -15.91 9.93
N ASP A 24 -1.55 -17.09 9.82
CA ASP A 24 -0.19 -17.37 10.24
C ASP A 24 0.81 -17.27 9.08
N PHE A 25 2.02 -16.82 9.42
CA PHE A 25 3.18 -16.86 8.54
C PHE A 25 3.95 -18.18 8.73
N PRO A 26 4.88 -18.55 7.82
CA PRO A 26 5.75 -19.70 8.02
C PRO A 26 6.42 -19.69 9.40
N GLU A 27 6.33 -20.82 10.12
CA GLU A 27 6.78 -20.97 11.52
C GLU A 27 8.24 -20.54 11.72
N CYS A 28 9.11 -20.77 10.73
CA CYS A 28 10.51 -20.37 10.78
C CYS A 28 10.75 -18.85 10.78
N LEU A 29 9.76 -18.02 10.47
CA LEU A 29 9.89 -16.56 10.52
C LEU A 29 9.75 -16.01 11.94
N ASP A 30 9.11 -16.75 12.85
CA ASP A 30 8.84 -16.30 14.22
C ASP A 30 8.29 -14.87 14.20
N PHE A 31 7.08 -14.70 13.65
CA PHE A 31 6.54 -13.40 13.21
C PHE A 31 5.08 -13.23 13.67
N PRO A 32 4.61 -12.00 14.00
CA PRO A 32 3.22 -11.77 14.42
C PRO A 32 2.21 -12.23 13.38
N THR A 33 1.04 -12.67 13.83
CA THR A 33 -0.06 -13.07 12.93
C THR A 33 -0.66 -11.86 12.20
N THR A 34 -1.34 -12.09 11.09
CA THR A 34 -2.02 -11.01 10.34
C THR A 34 -3.08 -10.29 11.20
N SER A 35 -3.75 -10.99 12.13
CA SER A 35 -4.70 -10.38 13.08
C SER A 35 -3.99 -9.45 14.07
N GLN A 36 -2.81 -9.85 14.56
CA GLN A 36 -2.00 -8.98 15.44
C GLN A 36 -1.53 -7.73 14.68
N LEU A 37 -1.06 -7.90 13.44
CA LEU A 37 -0.62 -6.79 12.59
C LEU A 37 -1.77 -5.87 12.17
N SER A 38 -2.99 -6.39 12.03
CA SER A 38 -4.21 -5.59 11.84
C SER A 38 -4.48 -4.68 13.04
N GLU A 39 -4.33 -5.20 14.27
CA GLU A 39 -4.46 -4.40 15.48
C GLU A 39 -3.34 -3.35 15.57
N ASP A 40 -2.09 -3.73 15.31
CA ASP A 40 -0.97 -2.79 15.29
C ASP A 40 -1.25 -1.63 14.30
N ALA A 41 -1.71 -1.94 13.08
CA ALA A 41 -2.11 -0.95 12.09
C ALA A 41 -3.24 -0.03 12.59
N ARG A 42 -4.25 -0.59 13.26
CA ARG A 42 -5.37 0.18 13.85
C ARG A 42 -4.89 1.18 14.90
N ILE A 43 -3.92 0.77 15.73
CA ILE A 43 -3.35 1.58 16.81
C ILE A 43 -2.48 2.72 16.24
N VAL A 44 -1.55 2.41 15.32
CA VAL A 44 -0.55 3.40 14.87
C VAL A 44 -1.08 4.39 13.82
N ARG A 45 -2.01 3.96 12.96
CA ARG A 45 -2.53 4.75 11.84
C ARG A 45 -3.01 6.16 12.23
N PRO A 46 -3.84 6.38 13.27
CA PRO A 46 -4.30 7.73 13.62
C PRO A 46 -3.16 8.67 14.03
N ILE A 47 -2.09 8.16 14.64
CA ILE A 47 -0.93 8.96 15.03
C ILE A 47 -0.11 9.32 13.78
N LEU A 48 0.19 8.31 12.95
CA LEU A 48 0.90 8.48 11.69
C LEU A 48 0.16 9.44 10.74
N HIS A 49 -1.18 9.40 10.74
CA HIS A 49 -2.02 10.31 9.96
C HIS A 49 -1.86 11.78 10.37
N ARG A 50 -1.65 12.07 11.66
CA ARG A 50 -1.37 13.45 12.11
C ARG A 50 0.07 13.85 11.80
N LEU A 51 1.03 12.94 12.04
CA LEU A 51 2.44 13.18 11.75
C LEU A 51 2.66 13.53 10.28
N LYS A 52 2.10 12.76 9.33
CA LYS A 52 2.27 13.03 7.88
C LYS A 52 1.75 14.41 7.43
N GLN A 53 0.89 15.06 8.23
CA GLN A 53 0.32 16.37 7.90
C GLN A 53 1.22 17.52 8.35
N ARG A 54 2.18 17.25 9.24
CA ARG A 54 3.14 18.25 9.74
C ARG A 54 4.12 18.63 8.65
N THR A 55 4.53 19.90 8.62
CA THR A 55 5.46 20.45 7.61
C THR A 55 6.72 19.59 7.44
N PHE A 56 7.30 19.13 8.55
CA PHE A 56 8.49 18.25 8.52
C PHE A 56 8.28 16.96 7.72
N PHE A 57 7.14 16.30 7.89
CA PHE A 57 6.84 15.00 7.29
C PHE A 57 6.09 15.10 5.95
N ARG A 58 5.51 16.26 5.64
CA ARG A 58 4.75 16.48 4.41
C ARG A 58 5.63 16.91 3.24
N ILE A 59 6.69 17.67 3.50
CA ILE A 59 7.53 18.26 2.46
C ILE A 59 8.72 17.33 2.16
N PHE A 60 8.74 16.76 0.95
CA PHE A 60 9.72 15.75 0.55
C PHE A 60 10.60 16.25 -0.60
N LYS A 61 11.91 16.04 -0.52
CA LYS A 61 12.85 16.44 -1.58
C LYS A 61 13.13 15.26 -2.50
N LEU A 62 12.97 15.43 -3.81
CA LEU A 62 13.37 14.43 -4.81
C LEU A 62 14.05 15.07 -6.03
N SER A 63 14.91 14.31 -6.69
CA SER A 63 15.42 14.69 -8.01
C SER A 63 14.42 14.21 -9.08
N LEU A 64 13.83 15.16 -9.82
CA LEU A 64 12.85 14.88 -10.88
C LEU A 64 13.49 14.50 -12.21
N LEU A 65 14.76 14.89 -12.42
CA LEU A 65 15.45 14.61 -13.67
C LEU A 65 15.84 13.13 -13.73
N ALA A 66 15.35 12.45 -14.75
CA ALA A 66 15.87 11.17 -15.23
C ALA A 66 16.11 11.35 -16.73
N ASP A 67 17.25 11.91 -17.08
CA ASP A 67 17.59 12.18 -18.48
C ASP A 67 17.74 10.86 -19.27
N THR A 68 18.03 9.76 -18.56
CA THR A 68 18.10 8.38 -19.09
C THR A 68 17.81 7.35 -17.99
N CYS A 69 17.16 6.24 -18.34
CA CYS A 69 17.12 5.04 -17.48
C CYS A 69 18.55 4.50 -17.30
N ALA A 70 18.91 4.16 -16.06
CA ALA A 70 20.25 3.70 -15.72
C ALA A 70 20.55 2.29 -16.24
N ASP A 71 19.53 1.46 -16.51
CA ASP A 71 19.71 0.13 -17.10
C ASP A 71 19.77 0.24 -18.64
N PRO A 72 20.94 -0.07 -19.27
CA PRO A 72 21.10 0.01 -20.72
C PRO A 72 20.12 -0.87 -21.49
N ARG A 73 19.67 -2.00 -20.90
CA ARG A 73 18.69 -2.92 -21.51
C ARG A 73 17.33 -2.26 -21.71
N LEU A 74 17.01 -1.26 -20.88
CA LEU A 74 15.72 -0.59 -20.87
C LEU A 74 15.74 0.81 -21.47
N ASN A 75 16.93 1.38 -21.64
CA ASN A 75 17.08 2.71 -22.21
C ASN A 75 16.52 2.80 -23.64
N SER A 76 16.61 1.73 -24.44
CA SER A 76 15.97 1.63 -25.76
C SER A 76 14.45 1.44 -25.66
N LEU A 77 13.98 0.52 -24.80
CA LEU A 77 12.55 0.22 -24.63
C LEU A 77 11.74 1.41 -24.09
N LEU A 78 12.35 2.25 -23.25
CA LEU A 78 11.73 3.47 -22.72
C LEU A 78 11.77 4.65 -23.70
N ARG A 79 12.69 4.65 -24.69
CA ARG A 79 12.74 5.67 -25.76
C ARG A 79 11.59 5.56 -26.75
N ASP A 80 11.12 4.35 -27.04
CA ASP A 80 10.14 4.08 -28.11
C ASP A 80 8.67 4.25 -27.68
N ASN A 81 8.38 5.03 -26.64
CA ASN A 81 7.04 5.23 -26.07
C ASN A 81 6.36 3.98 -25.48
N ALA A 82 6.96 2.79 -25.57
CA ALA A 82 6.38 1.49 -25.18
C ALA A 82 6.21 1.27 -23.66
N GLY A 83 6.49 2.28 -22.84
CA GLY A 83 6.28 2.29 -21.38
C GLY A 83 5.83 3.64 -20.84
N LYS A 84 5.34 4.55 -21.69
CA LYS A 84 4.90 5.88 -21.26
C LYS A 84 3.64 5.80 -20.41
N CYS A 85 3.53 6.72 -19.45
CA CYS A 85 2.29 6.93 -18.71
C CYS A 85 1.18 7.25 -19.71
N SER A 86 0.21 6.35 -19.84
CA SER A 86 -0.88 6.47 -20.82
C SER A 86 -1.76 7.70 -20.59
N GLU A 87 -1.74 8.24 -19.36
CA GLU A 87 -2.42 9.48 -18.98
C GLU A 87 -1.46 10.40 -18.19
N PRO A 88 -0.60 11.18 -18.88
CA PRO A 88 0.40 12.04 -18.25
C PRO A 88 -0.17 12.98 -17.18
N GLN A 89 -1.40 13.44 -17.37
CA GLN A 89 -2.13 14.29 -16.42
C GLN A 89 -2.34 13.63 -15.04
N ARG A 90 -2.34 12.30 -14.95
CA ARG A 90 -2.42 11.58 -13.68
C ARG A 90 -1.06 11.38 -13.01
N CYS A 91 0.02 11.48 -13.80
CA CYS A 91 1.39 11.16 -13.39
C CYS A 91 2.19 12.36 -12.86
N GLY A 92 1.84 13.59 -13.25
CA GLY A 92 2.58 14.81 -12.90
C GLY A 92 2.51 15.20 -11.42
N LEU A 93 3.52 15.92 -10.93
CA LEU A 93 3.61 16.38 -9.54
C LEU A 93 3.23 17.86 -9.36
N CYS A 94 2.55 18.17 -8.26
CA CYS A 94 2.44 19.53 -7.73
C CYS A 94 3.71 19.84 -6.93
N GLN A 95 4.53 20.79 -7.40
CA GLN A 95 5.74 21.22 -6.70
C GLN A 95 5.40 22.28 -5.65
N CYS A 96 6.20 22.34 -4.58
CA CYS A 96 6.09 23.41 -3.60
C CYS A 96 6.51 24.74 -4.21
N SER A 97 5.87 25.82 -3.76
CA SER A 97 6.41 27.17 -3.96
C SER A 97 7.49 27.49 -2.91
N ASP A 98 8.34 28.47 -3.19
CA ASP A 98 9.49 28.81 -2.32
C ASP A 98 9.08 29.26 -0.92
N ASP A 99 7.86 29.79 -0.75
CA ASP A 99 7.29 30.22 0.53
C ASP A 99 6.77 29.06 1.40
N GLU A 100 6.46 27.91 0.80
CA GLU A 100 6.04 26.69 1.51
C GLU A 100 7.22 25.92 2.11
N ILE A 101 8.45 26.21 1.65
CA ILE A 101 9.67 25.51 2.05
C ILE A 101 10.31 26.26 3.21
N PRO A 102 10.60 25.58 4.34
CA PRO A 102 11.42 26.15 5.41
C PRO A 102 12.71 26.77 4.89
N GLN A 103 12.91 28.05 5.21
CA GLN A 103 14.06 28.83 4.72
C GLN A 103 15.41 28.22 5.16
N THR A 104 15.43 27.59 6.34
CA THR A 104 16.61 26.87 6.85
C THR A 104 17.02 25.69 5.97
N TRP A 105 16.10 25.10 5.21
CA TRP A 105 16.36 23.98 4.30
C TRP A 105 16.90 24.45 2.95
N LEU A 106 16.42 25.59 2.45
CA LEU A 106 16.93 26.21 1.21
C LEU A 106 18.39 26.68 1.34
N GLN A 107 18.81 27.01 2.57
CA GLN A 107 20.14 27.56 2.86
C GLN A 107 21.22 26.50 3.13
N LYS A 108 20.86 25.21 3.29
CA LYS A 108 21.81 24.11 3.54
C LYS A 108 21.93 23.21 2.30
N PRO A 109 23.10 23.10 1.67
CA PRO A 109 23.29 22.23 0.50
C PRO A 109 23.22 20.73 0.84
N ASP A 110 23.63 20.33 2.07
CA ASP A 110 23.68 18.93 2.52
C ASP A 110 22.72 18.69 3.71
N GLU A 111 21.84 17.68 3.61
CA GLU A 111 20.79 17.34 4.59
C GLU A 111 21.23 16.23 5.58
N GLU A 112 22.34 16.38 6.31
CA GLU A 112 22.64 15.54 7.47
C GLU A 112 21.95 16.11 8.73
N PHE A 113 20.89 15.45 9.22
CA PHE A 113 20.07 16.01 10.31
C PHE A 113 19.83 15.10 11.52
N VAL A 114 20.13 13.80 11.46
CA VAL A 114 20.17 12.95 12.66
C VAL A 114 21.59 12.45 12.88
N ASP A 115 22.52 13.37 13.13
CA ASP A 115 23.90 13.02 13.49
C ASP A 115 24.03 12.94 15.02
N ARG A 116 24.34 11.75 15.53
CA ARG A 116 24.70 11.53 16.95
C ARG A 116 25.82 12.46 17.44
N ARG A 117 26.66 12.99 16.55
CA ARG A 117 27.75 13.92 16.91
C ARG A 117 27.26 15.34 17.20
N HIS A 118 26.07 15.74 16.74
CA HIS A 118 25.52 17.09 16.91
C HIS A 118 24.41 17.21 17.96
N ALA A 119 23.94 16.09 18.54
CA ALA A 119 23.15 16.12 19.78
C ALA A 119 23.94 16.69 20.99
N ALA A 120 25.26 16.90 20.84
CA ALA A 120 26.16 17.45 21.85
C ALA A 120 26.18 18.99 21.94
N SER A 121 25.41 19.74 21.12
CA SER A 121 25.35 21.22 21.24
C SER A 121 24.36 21.75 22.28
N PHE A 122 23.78 20.88 23.12
CA PHE A 122 23.28 21.29 24.44
C PHE A 122 24.30 20.86 25.51
N THR A 123 24.82 21.86 26.21
CA THR A 123 25.89 21.83 27.22
C THR A 123 26.02 20.51 27.99
N ARG A 124 27.09 19.75 27.72
CA ARG A 124 27.65 18.78 28.68
C ARG A 124 28.94 19.35 29.24
N TRP A 125 28.87 19.83 30.48
CA TRP A 125 30.03 20.21 31.28
C TRP A 125 30.89 18.96 31.55
N THR A 126 32.20 19.20 31.70
CA THR A 126 33.31 18.29 32.05
C THR A 126 33.83 17.32 30.96
N GLN A 127 34.83 17.81 30.22
CA GLN A 127 36.21 17.29 30.18
C GLN A 127 36.39 15.76 30.11
N ASP A 128 36.68 15.25 28.90
CA ASP A 128 38.00 14.68 28.65
C ASP A 128 38.30 14.53 27.14
N GLN A 129 39.50 14.98 26.75
CA GLN A 129 40.04 14.89 25.40
C GLN A 129 40.76 13.54 25.24
N SER A 130 40.11 12.54 24.63
CA SER A 130 40.82 11.37 24.09
C SER A 130 39.87 10.46 23.29
N SER A 131 39.73 10.73 21.99
CA SER A 131 39.49 9.73 20.92
C SER A 131 39.09 10.42 19.62
N ARG A 132 40.03 11.16 19.03
CA ARG A 132 39.98 11.48 17.59
C ARG A 132 40.79 10.39 16.88
N GLN A 133 40.11 9.43 16.24
CA GLN A 133 40.73 8.59 15.20
C GLN A 133 40.39 9.17 13.81
N PRO A 134 41.33 9.26 12.85
CA PRO A 134 41.13 10.02 11.61
C PRO A 134 40.51 9.26 10.44
N ASP A 135 40.00 8.03 10.61
CA ASP A 135 39.58 7.18 9.49
C ASP A 135 38.13 6.68 9.66
N ASP A 136 37.15 7.54 9.29
CA ASP A 136 35.73 7.19 9.19
C ASP A 136 35.35 7.02 7.70
N PRO A 137 35.04 5.79 7.24
CA PRO A 137 34.78 5.50 5.82
C PRO A 137 33.37 5.93 5.35
N PHE A 138 32.57 6.62 6.17
CA PHE A 138 31.19 7.01 5.83
C PHE A 138 30.96 8.50 5.56
N SER A 139 32.01 9.32 5.47
CA SER A 139 31.86 10.73 5.08
C SER A 139 32.04 10.90 3.57
N MET A 140 30.94 10.82 2.79
CA MET A 140 30.97 10.98 1.33
C MET A 140 30.56 12.39 0.83
N PHE A 141 30.65 13.42 1.68
CA PHE A 141 30.43 14.81 1.26
C PHE A 141 31.52 15.74 1.79
N LYS A 142 32.74 15.58 1.27
CA LYS A 142 33.70 16.70 1.19
C LYS A 142 33.77 17.16 -0.26
N THR A 143 33.41 18.42 -0.50
CA THR A 143 33.82 19.15 -1.70
C THR A 143 35.34 19.05 -1.81
N PRO A 144 35.90 18.61 -2.96
CA PRO A 144 37.34 18.62 -3.12
C PRO A 144 37.83 20.07 -3.06
N LYS A 145 38.89 20.31 -2.28
CA LYS A 145 39.66 21.54 -2.36
C LYS A 145 39.93 21.84 -3.83
N ARG A 146 39.57 23.06 -4.25
CA ARG A 146 39.88 23.67 -5.55
C ARG A 146 41.34 23.42 -5.89
N LEU A 147 41.62 22.37 -6.67
CA LEU A 147 42.90 22.16 -7.32
C LEU A 147 42.71 22.63 -8.76
N GLN A 148 43.69 23.40 -9.19
CA GLN A 148 43.67 24.23 -10.39
C GLN A 148 43.35 23.43 -11.65
N ALA A 149 42.67 24.11 -12.57
CA ALA A 149 42.35 23.65 -13.89
C ALA A 149 43.60 23.16 -14.62
N ASP A 150 43.53 21.93 -15.13
CA ASP A 150 44.06 21.45 -16.42
C ASP A 150 44.30 19.94 -16.34
N ASP A 151 43.24 19.13 -16.43
CA ASP A 151 43.36 17.69 -16.68
C ASP A 151 42.10 17.13 -17.39
N PRO A 152 42.18 16.62 -18.63
CA PRO A 152 41.01 16.31 -19.46
C PRO A 152 40.59 14.82 -19.37
N VAL A 153 40.32 14.30 -18.16
CA VAL A 153 39.94 12.87 -17.99
C VAL A 153 38.68 12.62 -17.13
N PHE A 154 38.02 13.65 -16.57
CA PHE A 154 36.77 13.46 -15.82
C PHE A 154 35.59 14.25 -16.42
N GLN A 155 35.05 13.75 -17.53
CA GLN A 155 33.72 14.12 -18.02
C GLN A 155 32.82 12.89 -18.09
N SER A 156 32.41 12.35 -16.93
CA SER A 156 31.22 11.48 -16.87
C SER A 156 30.58 11.38 -15.48
N ALA A 157 30.78 12.36 -14.60
CA ALA A 157 29.91 12.52 -13.43
C ALA A 157 28.69 13.31 -13.88
N GLY A 158 27.62 12.60 -14.26
CA GLY A 158 26.34 13.22 -14.62
C GLY A 158 25.92 14.20 -13.52
N SER A 159 25.75 15.46 -13.91
CA SER A 159 25.25 16.54 -13.07
C SER A 159 23.97 16.06 -12.35
N LYS A 160 24.04 15.89 -11.01
CA LYS A 160 22.83 15.72 -10.20
C LYS A 160 22.06 17.04 -10.32
N GLY A 161 21.02 17.07 -11.16
CA GLY A 161 20.18 18.25 -11.32
C GLY A 161 19.54 18.69 -9.98
N PRO A 162 19.09 19.96 -9.88
CA PRO A 162 18.59 20.53 -8.63
C PRO A 162 17.43 19.69 -8.08
N GLY A 163 17.51 19.31 -6.80
CA GLY A 163 16.42 18.60 -6.12
C GLY A 163 15.21 19.52 -5.95
N VAL A 164 14.01 18.99 -6.16
CA VAL A 164 12.74 19.69 -6.06
C VAL A 164 12.02 19.24 -4.80
N TYR A 165 11.39 20.19 -4.10
CA TYR A 165 10.51 19.91 -2.96
C TYR A 165 9.07 19.74 -3.42
N VAL A 166 8.38 18.74 -2.87
CA VAL A 166 6.98 18.45 -3.15
C VAL A 166 6.20 18.25 -1.85
N ASP A 167 4.95 18.67 -1.87
CA ASP A 167 3.99 18.42 -0.78
C ASP A 167 3.31 17.06 -1.00
N LEU A 168 3.51 16.12 -0.07
CA LEU A 168 2.94 14.78 -0.13
C LEU A 168 1.41 14.73 0.04
N LEU A 169 0.79 15.75 0.66
CA LEU A 169 -0.67 15.86 0.73
C LEU A 169 -1.29 16.28 -0.60
N LEU A 170 -0.58 17.08 -1.40
CA LEU A 170 -1.00 17.43 -2.76
C LEU A 170 -0.69 16.33 -3.77
N ASN A 171 0.27 15.46 -3.45
CA ASN A 171 0.71 14.36 -4.29
C ASN A 171 0.46 12.98 -3.64
N PRO A 172 -0.78 12.63 -3.24
CA PRO A 172 -1.04 11.36 -2.58
C PRO A 172 -0.86 10.17 -3.55
N PRO A 173 -0.57 8.96 -3.02
CA PRO A 173 -0.50 7.76 -3.85
C PRO A 173 -1.89 7.46 -4.41
N CYS A 174 -1.99 7.33 -5.73
CA CYS A 174 -3.24 7.17 -6.45
C CYS A 174 -3.06 6.35 -7.73
N PHE A 175 -4.17 5.99 -8.37
CA PHE A 175 -4.14 5.29 -9.65
C PHE A 175 -3.73 6.24 -10.79
N THR A 176 -2.56 5.98 -11.38
CA THR A 176 -1.95 6.82 -12.42
C THR A 176 -2.06 6.25 -13.84
N LYS A 177 -2.66 5.06 -14.01
CA LYS A 177 -2.62 4.27 -15.26
C LYS A 177 -1.21 3.90 -15.75
N TYR A 178 -0.19 4.02 -14.89
CA TYR A 178 1.13 3.48 -15.17
C TYR A 178 1.18 2.00 -14.80
N GLU A 179 1.44 1.11 -15.77
CA GLU A 179 1.50 -0.34 -15.53
C GLU A 179 2.83 -0.78 -14.90
N GLY A 180 3.95 -0.19 -15.31
CA GLY A 180 5.27 -0.37 -14.67
C GLY A 180 5.85 -1.79 -14.65
N GLY A 181 5.26 -2.75 -15.37
CA GLY A 181 5.66 -4.17 -15.30
C GLY A 181 7.13 -4.43 -15.62
N VAL A 182 7.72 -3.63 -16.50
CA VAL A 182 9.13 -3.72 -16.85
C VAL A 182 10.05 -3.35 -15.67
N VAL A 183 9.69 -2.33 -14.89
CA VAL A 183 10.43 -1.92 -13.70
C VAL A 183 10.28 -2.95 -12.58
N TRP A 184 9.08 -3.51 -12.42
CA TRP A 184 8.87 -4.62 -11.48
C TRP A 184 9.74 -5.82 -11.82
N ARG A 185 9.87 -6.19 -13.10
CA ARG A 185 10.78 -7.26 -13.51
C ARG A 185 12.22 -6.97 -13.10
N LEU A 186 12.71 -5.73 -13.31
CA LEU A 186 14.06 -5.34 -12.88
C LEU A 186 14.25 -5.46 -11.37
N LEU A 187 13.24 -5.08 -10.57
CA LEU A 187 13.28 -5.22 -9.10
C LEU A 187 13.34 -6.69 -8.68
N TYR A 188 12.49 -7.54 -9.26
CA TYR A 188 12.48 -8.98 -8.94
C TYR A 188 13.74 -9.71 -9.44
N GLU A 189 14.35 -9.27 -10.55
CA GLU A 189 15.64 -9.79 -11.03
C GLU A 189 16.78 -9.56 -10.02
N GLN A 190 16.69 -8.54 -9.16
CA GLN A 190 17.68 -8.32 -8.10
C GLN A 190 17.58 -9.35 -6.97
N VAL A 191 16.49 -10.11 -6.89
CA VAL A 191 16.20 -11.03 -5.78
C VAL A 191 15.73 -12.38 -6.33
N PRO A 192 16.62 -13.21 -6.90
CA PRO A 192 16.22 -14.46 -7.56
C PRO A 192 15.68 -15.51 -6.58
N ILE A 193 14.67 -16.28 -7.02
CA ILE A 193 14.03 -17.38 -6.26
C ILE A 193 15.05 -18.49 -5.97
N HIS A 194 15.95 -18.84 -6.90
CA HIS A 194 16.90 -19.92 -6.69
C HIS A 194 18.35 -19.43 -6.78
N PRO A 195 19.30 -20.03 -6.03
CA PRO A 195 20.71 -19.88 -6.37
C PRO A 195 20.87 -20.36 -7.82
N ARG A 196 21.48 -19.54 -8.68
CA ARG A 196 21.85 -19.94 -10.04
C ARG A 196 22.74 -21.18 -9.96
N THR A 197 22.15 -22.37 -10.07
CA THR A 197 22.91 -23.57 -10.41
C THR A 197 23.39 -23.33 -11.84
N GLY A 198 24.72 -23.35 -12.02
CA GLY A 198 25.34 -23.06 -13.31
C GLY A 198 24.80 -23.97 -14.43
N ASN A 199 24.73 -23.39 -15.62
CA ASN A 199 24.45 -24.06 -16.90
C ASN A 199 23.05 -24.64 -17.12
N ALA A 200 22.06 -23.78 -17.30
CA ALA A 200 20.94 -24.08 -18.20
C ALA A 200 21.10 -23.22 -19.47
N ARG A 201 21.65 -23.82 -20.54
CA ARG A 201 21.57 -23.25 -21.89
C ARG A 201 20.09 -23.16 -22.26
N VAL A 202 19.60 -21.94 -22.44
CA VAL A 202 18.28 -21.69 -23.04
C VAL A 202 18.40 -22.06 -24.52
N SER A 203 17.91 -23.23 -24.89
CA SER A 203 17.64 -23.56 -26.30
C SER A 203 16.50 -22.67 -26.77
N ALA A 204 16.82 -21.76 -27.69
CA ALA A 204 15.83 -21.04 -28.48
C ALA A 204 15.10 -22.03 -29.40
N GLY A 205 13.81 -22.24 -29.17
CA GLY A 205 12.98 -23.09 -30.03
C GLY A 205 11.60 -23.32 -29.43
N GLY A 206 10.64 -22.45 -29.75
CA GLY A 206 9.25 -22.63 -29.38
C GLY A 206 8.45 -21.33 -29.51
N SER A 207 7.83 -21.13 -30.67
CA SER A 207 6.88 -20.05 -30.94
C SER A 207 5.63 -20.18 -30.07
N ALA A 208 5.46 -19.27 -29.11
CA ALA A 208 4.17 -18.98 -28.48
C ALA A 208 4.09 -17.47 -28.24
N SER A 209 3.45 -16.78 -29.17
CA SER A 209 2.94 -15.43 -28.99
C SER A 209 1.70 -15.50 -28.10
N GLN A 210 1.78 -15.05 -26.84
CA GLN A 210 0.65 -14.55 -26.05
C GLN A 210 1.11 -13.89 -24.73
N ASP A 211 0.81 -12.60 -24.62
CA ASP A 211 0.64 -11.74 -23.43
C ASP A 211 1.70 -11.69 -22.33
N VAL A 212 2.66 -10.78 -22.50
CA VAL A 212 3.53 -10.25 -21.44
C VAL A 212 2.77 -9.20 -20.62
N THR A 213 1.65 -9.58 -20.02
CA THR A 213 1.01 -8.77 -18.96
C THR A 213 1.79 -8.93 -17.66
N ALA A 214 1.96 -7.82 -16.93
CA ALA A 214 2.70 -7.72 -15.68
C ALA A 214 2.20 -8.71 -14.61
N SER A 215 2.70 -9.93 -14.61
CA SER A 215 2.37 -10.93 -13.60
C SER A 215 3.08 -10.57 -12.30
N PHE A 216 2.31 -10.34 -11.24
CA PHE A 216 2.85 -10.50 -9.89
C PHE A 216 3.43 -11.91 -9.79
N LEU A 217 4.60 -12.03 -9.19
CA LEU A 217 5.19 -13.33 -8.89
C LEU A 217 4.48 -13.86 -7.63
N ASP A 218 3.29 -14.44 -7.82
CA ASP A 218 2.49 -15.04 -6.75
C ASP A 218 3.09 -16.36 -6.24
N ASP A 219 4.18 -16.84 -6.87
CA ASP A 219 4.53 -18.25 -6.87
C ASP A 219 5.80 -18.59 -6.07
N LEU A 220 5.81 -18.18 -4.80
CA LEU A 220 6.77 -18.74 -3.83
C LEU A 220 6.38 -20.19 -3.43
N THR A 221 5.21 -20.69 -3.84
CA THR A 221 4.64 -21.96 -3.37
C THR A 221 4.43 -23.05 -4.43
N ALA A 222 4.59 -22.83 -5.75
CA ALA A 222 4.50 -23.91 -6.75
C ALA A 222 5.68 -24.89 -6.76
N VAL A 223 6.62 -24.77 -5.82
CA VAL A 223 7.69 -25.76 -5.68
C VAL A 223 7.09 -27.04 -5.08
N GLN A 224 7.16 -28.13 -5.84
CA GLN A 224 6.71 -29.45 -5.41
C GLN A 224 7.34 -29.87 -4.07
N PRO A 225 6.63 -30.66 -3.23
CA PRO A 225 7.03 -30.87 -1.85
C PRO A 225 8.31 -31.72 -1.77
N GLY A 226 9.41 -31.08 -1.39
CA GLY A 226 10.69 -31.71 -1.07
C GLY A 226 11.30 -31.09 0.18
N ARG A 227 12.15 -31.84 0.88
CA ARG A 227 12.83 -31.42 2.15
C ARG A 227 13.58 -30.08 2.05
N ALA A 228 14.02 -29.68 0.86
CA ALA A 228 14.70 -28.41 0.60
C ALA A 228 13.78 -27.17 0.61
N LEU A 229 12.45 -27.34 0.65
CA LEU A 229 11.49 -26.24 0.63
C LEU A 229 11.45 -25.48 1.97
N GLY A 230 11.59 -26.17 3.11
CA GLY A 230 11.56 -25.55 4.44
C GLY A 230 12.70 -24.54 4.65
N ASP A 231 13.92 -24.91 4.27
CA ASP A 231 15.11 -24.04 4.37
C ASP A 231 15.00 -22.81 3.44
N TRP A 232 14.33 -22.97 2.30
CA TRP A 232 14.18 -21.89 1.34
C TRP A 232 13.05 -20.92 1.67
N VAL A 233 11.93 -21.39 2.23
CA VAL A 233 10.76 -20.57 2.54
C VAL A 233 11.12 -19.39 3.45
N CYS A 234 12.07 -19.58 4.37
CA CYS A 234 12.57 -18.52 5.25
C CYS A 234 13.93 -17.95 4.83
N SER A 235 14.39 -18.25 3.61
CA SER A 235 15.62 -17.67 3.07
C SER A 235 15.53 -16.15 2.92
N ASN A 236 16.68 -15.49 2.92
CA ASN A 236 16.78 -14.05 2.71
C ASN A 236 16.09 -13.61 1.42
N ASN A 237 16.30 -14.32 0.30
CA ASN A 237 15.69 -13.95 -0.97
C ASN A 237 14.16 -14.08 -0.93
N ALA A 238 13.63 -15.13 -0.29
CA ALA A 238 12.19 -15.28 -0.11
C ALA A 238 11.62 -14.10 0.71
N ASN A 239 12.29 -13.73 1.80
CA ASN A 239 11.91 -12.58 2.63
C ASN A 239 11.95 -11.25 1.87
N LEU A 240 12.98 -11.02 1.05
CA LEU A 240 13.08 -9.84 0.20
C LEU A 240 12.00 -9.80 -0.87
N GLN A 241 11.64 -10.94 -1.47
CA GLN A 241 10.52 -11.01 -2.40
C GLN A 241 9.17 -10.73 -1.71
N ARG A 242 8.97 -11.18 -0.47
CA ARG A 242 7.80 -10.81 0.33
C ARG A 242 7.72 -9.31 0.55
N LEU A 243 8.85 -8.64 0.83
CA LEU A 243 8.90 -7.18 0.95
C LEU A 243 8.50 -6.47 -0.36
N LEU A 244 9.03 -6.91 -1.50
CA LEU A 244 8.69 -6.34 -2.80
C LEU A 244 7.23 -6.60 -3.17
N SER A 245 6.73 -7.81 -2.92
CA SER A 245 5.33 -8.20 -3.13
C SER A 245 4.39 -7.37 -2.26
N GLY A 246 4.73 -7.17 -0.98
CA GLY A 246 3.94 -6.33 -0.08
C GLY A 246 3.97 -4.85 -0.45
N MET A 247 5.10 -4.34 -0.95
CA MET A 247 5.17 -3.00 -1.54
C MET A 247 4.27 -2.87 -2.77
N GLN A 248 4.25 -3.88 -3.64
CA GLN A 248 3.37 -3.89 -4.81
C GLN A 248 1.89 -3.96 -4.42
N ALA A 249 1.56 -4.77 -3.41
CA ALA A 249 0.21 -4.88 -2.82
C ALA A 249 -0.23 -3.57 -2.17
N ASN A 250 0.68 -2.87 -1.47
CA ASN A 250 0.44 -1.54 -0.91
C ASN A 250 0.07 -0.52 -2.00
N ILE A 251 0.83 -0.49 -3.10
CA ILE A 251 0.55 0.38 -4.24
C ILE A 251 -0.82 0.05 -4.84
N ALA A 252 -1.15 -1.23 -5.01
CA ALA A 252 -2.44 -1.66 -5.53
C ALA A 252 -3.61 -1.27 -4.61
N ALA A 253 -3.45 -1.40 -3.29
CA ALA A 253 -4.49 -1.03 -2.32
C ALA A 253 -4.78 0.47 -2.36
N LEU A 254 -3.74 1.31 -2.32
CA LEU A 254 -3.91 2.76 -2.36
C LEU A 254 -4.39 3.25 -3.73
N ALA A 255 -4.01 2.59 -4.83
CA ALA A 255 -4.57 2.88 -6.14
C ALA A 255 -6.04 2.48 -6.25
N ALA A 256 -6.47 1.39 -5.59
CA ALA A 256 -7.87 1.00 -5.53
C ALA A 256 -8.71 2.00 -4.73
N GLU A 257 -8.19 2.50 -3.60
CA GLU A 257 -8.87 3.52 -2.79
C GLU A 257 -8.89 4.88 -3.50
N ASN A 258 -7.74 5.32 -4.03
CA ASN A 258 -7.57 6.60 -4.68
C ASN A 258 -7.59 6.45 -6.22
N PHE A 259 -8.69 5.94 -6.77
CA PHE A 259 -8.73 5.50 -8.17
C PHE A 259 -9.01 6.62 -9.18
N ASN A 260 -10.06 7.42 -8.94
CA ASN A 260 -10.39 8.57 -9.78
C ASN A 260 -10.51 9.82 -8.92
N ALA A 261 -9.89 10.92 -9.37
CA ALA A 261 -10.11 12.23 -8.74
C ALA A 261 -11.54 12.71 -9.04
N VAL A 262 -12.22 13.22 -8.01
CA VAL A 262 -13.57 13.78 -8.11
C VAL A 262 -13.42 15.27 -8.40
N ALA A 263 -14.01 15.73 -9.52
CA ALA A 263 -13.92 17.13 -9.94
C ALA A 263 -14.66 18.09 -8.98
N ASP A 264 -15.79 17.64 -8.42
CA ASP A 264 -16.62 18.37 -7.45
C ASP A 264 -16.81 17.55 -6.17
N PRO A 265 -15.98 17.72 -5.12
CA PRO A 265 -16.16 16.98 -3.88
C PRO A 265 -17.47 17.36 -3.19
N PRO A 266 -18.22 16.38 -2.61
CA PRO A 266 -19.44 16.70 -1.88
C PRO A 266 -19.15 17.62 -0.69
N PRO A 267 -20.08 18.53 -0.32
CA PRO A 267 -19.88 19.42 0.81
C PRO A 267 -19.61 18.59 2.08
N PRO A 268 -18.71 19.03 2.97
CA PRO A 268 -18.46 18.33 4.22
C PRO A 268 -19.77 18.18 5.01
N PRO A 269 -19.95 17.05 5.75
CA PRO A 269 -21.13 16.87 6.57
C PRO A 269 -21.24 18.03 7.56
N SER A 270 -22.34 18.79 7.45
CA SER A 270 -22.63 19.93 8.31
C SER A 270 -22.80 19.45 9.76
N LEU A 271 -21.78 19.69 10.59
CA LEU A 271 -21.98 19.82 12.03
C LEU A 271 -22.89 21.03 12.27
N PRO A 272 -23.82 20.99 13.25
CA PRO A 272 -24.60 22.16 13.61
C PRO A 272 -23.67 23.15 14.34
N MET A 273 -23.04 24.03 13.57
CA MET A 273 -22.40 25.22 14.10
C MET A 273 -22.94 26.45 13.37
N THR A 274 -23.63 27.27 14.16
CA THR A 274 -24.16 28.58 13.84
C THR A 274 -23.04 29.55 13.43
N THR A 275 -22.66 29.57 12.16
CA THR A 275 -22.16 30.78 11.48
C THR A 275 -22.38 30.62 9.96
N PRO A 276 -22.86 31.65 9.24
CA PRO A 276 -23.06 31.55 7.80
C PRO A 276 -21.71 31.59 7.08
N PHE A 277 -21.39 30.56 6.30
CA PHE A 277 -20.32 30.63 5.29
C PHE A 277 -20.80 31.50 4.12
N PRO A 278 -19.99 32.45 3.60
CA PRO A 278 -20.34 33.17 2.39
C PRO A 278 -20.29 32.22 1.18
N SER A 279 -21.27 32.38 0.29
CA SER A 279 -21.41 31.64 -0.95
C SER A 279 -20.16 31.80 -1.84
N ARG A 280 -19.57 30.68 -2.26
CA ARG A 280 -18.42 30.64 -3.16
C ARG A 280 -18.90 30.97 -4.58
N SER A 281 -18.68 32.21 -5.02
CA SER A 281 -18.85 32.61 -6.41
C SER A 281 -17.71 32.05 -7.25
N ASN A 282 -18.06 31.43 -8.37
CA ASN A 282 -17.12 30.99 -9.39
C ASN A 282 -16.36 32.17 -9.99
N GLY A 283 -15.04 32.00 -10.11
CA GLY A 283 -14.16 32.87 -10.89
C GLY A 283 -13.55 34.02 -10.10
N ASP A 284 -12.45 33.76 -9.39
CA ASP A 284 -11.36 34.73 -9.30
C ASP A 284 -10.03 34.04 -8.96
N GLY A 285 -8.94 34.51 -9.56
CA GLY A 285 -7.58 33.98 -9.46
C GLY A 285 -6.93 34.25 -8.10
N GLY A 286 -7.44 33.62 -7.05
CA GLY A 286 -6.85 33.72 -5.72
C GLY A 286 -5.59 32.87 -5.59
N ASN A 287 -4.49 33.49 -5.12
CA ASN A 287 -3.23 32.90 -4.66
C ASN A 287 -3.41 32.00 -3.42
N GLY A 288 -4.37 31.07 -3.45
CA GLY A 288 -4.56 30.05 -2.42
C GLY A 288 -3.85 28.77 -2.84
N ALA A 289 -3.09 28.17 -1.92
CA ALA A 289 -2.53 26.84 -2.11
C ALA A 289 -3.64 25.86 -2.57
N PRO A 290 -3.39 25.03 -3.59
CA PRO A 290 -4.40 24.13 -4.14
C PRO A 290 -4.88 23.15 -3.05
N ALA A 291 -6.19 22.88 -3.00
CA ALA A 291 -6.73 21.91 -2.06
C ALA A 291 -6.25 20.48 -2.40
N PRO A 292 -6.03 19.62 -1.40
CA PRO A 292 -5.71 18.21 -1.64
C PRO A 292 -6.80 17.52 -2.51
N PRO A 293 -6.40 16.63 -3.43
CA PRO A 293 -7.36 15.95 -4.30
C PRO A 293 -8.25 14.98 -3.51
N VAL A 294 -9.52 14.90 -3.89
CA VAL A 294 -10.50 13.94 -3.36
C VAL A 294 -10.69 12.82 -4.37
N PHE A 295 -10.74 11.57 -3.90
CA PHE A 295 -10.83 10.40 -4.75
C PHE A 295 -12.07 9.55 -4.50
N SER A 296 -12.46 8.78 -5.51
CA SER A 296 -13.40 7.65 -5.40
C SER A 296 -12.66 6.33 -5.55
N SER A 297 -13.08 5.32 -4.78
CA SER A 297 -12.52 3.97 -4.85
C SER A 297 -13.08 3.12 -5.99
N ASN A 298 -12.34 2.08 -6.38
CA ASN A 298 -12.72 1.13 -7.43
C ASN A 298 -12.58 -0.32 -6.95
N MET A 299 -13.73 -0.98 -6.78
CA MET A 299 -13.83 -2.36 -6.28
C MET A 299 -13.38 -3.40 -7.31
N ASP A 300 -13.56 -3.16 -8.60
CA ASP A 300 -13.15 -4.09 -9.66
C ASP A 300 -11.62 -4.14 -9.77
N PHE A 301 -10.97 -2.97 -9.68
CA PHE A 301 -9.52 -2.88 -9.62
C PHE A 301 -8.96 -3.57 -8.37
N PHE A 302 -9.58 -3.34 -7.20
CA PHE A 302 -9.23 -4.06 -5.97
C PHE A 302 -9.34 -5.57 -6.14
N ARG A 303 -10.45 -6.05 -6.73
CA ARG A 303 -10.69 -7.47 -6.93
C ARG A 303 -9.61 -8.10 -7.82
N ALA A 304 -9.36 -7.50 -8.98
CA ALA A 304 -8.40 -8.01 -9.95
C ALA A 304 -6.95 -8.00 -9.43
N ARG A 305 -6.60 -7.07 -8.53
CA ARG A 305 -5.21 -6.92 -8.06
C ARG A 305 -4.93 -7.56 -6.70
N LEU A 306 -5.95 -7.71 -5.83
CA LEU A 306 -5.75 -8.14 -4.43
C LEU A 306 -6.75 -9.20 -3.97
N ALA A 307 -8.06 -9.05 -4.19
CA ALA A 307 -9.05 -9.94 -3.56
C ALA A 307 -8.94 -11.41 -4.00
N LEU A 308 -8.42 -11.65 -5.22
CA LEU A 308 -8.17 -12.99 -5.77
C LEU A 308 -6.76 -13.52 -5.45
N HIS A 309 -5.96 -12.76 -4.70
CA HIS A 309 -4.54 -13.01 -4.50
C HIS A 309 -4.17 -12.89 -3.01
N PRO A 310 -4.56 -13.88 -2.18
CA PRO A 310 -4.42 -13.81 -0.72
C PRO A 310 -2.95 -13.69 -0.27
N LEU A 311 -2.01 -14.28 -1.02
CA LEU A 311 -0.58 -14.16 -0.74
C LEU A 311 -0.06 -12.71 -0.87
N ARG A 312 -0.58 -11.92 -1.81
CA ARG A 312 -0.22 -10.49 -1.94
C ARG A 312 -0.68 -9.70 -0.73
N VAL A 313 -1.88 -10.01 -0.23
CA VAL A 313 -2.41 -9.41 1.00
C VAL A 313 -1.57 -9.84 2.19
N GLN A 314 -1.23 -11.13 2.31
CA GLN A 314 -0.36 -11.61 3.38
C GLN A 314 1.01 -10.90 3.36
N ASN A 315 1.61 -10.71 2.18
CA ASN A 315 2.86 -9.98 2.00
C ASN A 315 2.76 -8.48 2.33
N LEU A 316 1.58 -7.87 2.15
CA LEU A 316 1.31 -6.50 2.62
C LEU A 316 1.43 -6.41 4.15
N TYR A 317 0.79 -7.33 4.88
CA TYR A 317 0.90 -7.40 6.34
C TYR A 317 2.35 -7.67 6.77
N PHE A 318 3.03 -8.61 6.12
CA PHE A 318 4.44 -8.91 6.37
C PHE A 318 5.31 -7.66 6.28
N THR A 319 5.18 -6.93 5.18
CA THR A 319 6.00 -5.74 4.92
C THR A 319 5.70 -4.62 5.91
N PHE A 320 4.43 -4.43 6.27
CA PHE A 320 4.05 -3.50 7.34
C PHE A 320 4.72 -3.86 8.67
N GLY A 321 4.66 -5.13 9.09
CA GLY A 321 5.27 -5.61 10.32
C GLY A 321 6.80 -5.40 10.34
N ILE A 322 7.47 -5.65 9.22
CA ILE A 322 8.92 -5.41 9.09
C ILE A 322 9.28 -3.92 9.20
N LEU A 323 8.53 -3.04 8.53
CA LEU A 323 8.73 -1.59 8.64
C LEU A 323 8.48 -1.10 10.08
N LEU A 324 7.43 -1.60 10.73
CA LEU A 324 7.08 -1.22 12.09
C LEU A 324 8.13 -1.68 13.09
N ARG A 325 8.61 -2.92 12.95
CA ARG A 325 9.71 -3.47 13.75
C ARG A 325 10.98 -2.65 13.58
N ALA A 326 11.32 -2.25 12.35
CA ALA A 326 12.47 -1.38 12.10
C ALA A 326 12.32 -0.01 12.79
N ALA A 327 11.14 0.61 12.76
CA ALA A 327 10.89 1.87 13.44
C ALA A 327 11.02 1.74 14.97
N CYS A 328 10.54 0.63 15.55
CA CYS A 328 10.73 0.32 16.96
C CYS A 328 12.20 0.13 17.32
N GLY A 329 12.98 -0.52 16.46
CA GLY A 329 14.42 -0.65 16.62
C GLY A 329 15.21 0.66 16.47
N LEU A 330 14.69 1.60 15.69
CA LEU A 330 15.29 2.92 15.47
C LEU A 330 14.80 3.98 16.47
N SER A 331 14.07 3.58 17.52
CA SER A 331 13.49 4.49 18.50
C SER A 331 14.53 5.49 19.03
N ASP A 332 15.71 5.03 19.45
CA ASP A 332 16.76 5.90 20.01
C ASP A 332 17.19 7.00 19.01
N ILE A 333 17.33 6.64 17.73
CA ILE A 333 17.74 7.57 16.67
C ILE A 333 16.60 8.54 16.34
N LEU A 334 15.36 8.05 16.29
CA LEU A 334 14.19 8.87 15.97
C LEU A 334 13.85 9.86 17.10
N GLN A 335 14.16 9.52 18.36
CA GLN A 335 14.01 10.44 19.50
C GLN A 335 14.98 11.64 19.44
N GLU A 336 16.12 11.48 18.77
CA GLU A 336 17.10 12.55 18.54
C GLU A 336 16.69 13.50 17.40
N CYS A 337 15.57 13.25 16.70
CA CYS A 337 15.08 14.16 15.66
C CYS A 337 14.87 15.57 16.21
N SER A 338 15.59 16.55 15.65
CA SER A 338 15.33 17.97 15.89
C SER A 338 14.01 18.40 15.23
N CYS A 339 13.65 17.75 14.12
CA CYS A 339 12.37 17.91 13.42
C CYS A 339 12.03 19.40 13.11
N GLU A 340 13.07 20.21 12.88
CA GLU A 340 12.97 21.67 12.77
C GLU A 340 12.48 22.12 11.39
N THR A 341 11.47 22.99 11.40
CA THR A 341 10.88 23.64 10.21
C THR A 341 10.98 25.16 10.26
N GLY A 342 11.50 25.71 11.36
CA GLY A 342 11.50 27.15 11.63
C GLY A 342 10.23 27.65 12.33
N ASN A 343 9.24 26.77 12.52
CA ASN A 343 8.04 27.05 13.33
C ASN A 343 8.11 26.28 14.66
N SER A 344 8.67 26.91 15.70
CA SER A 344 8.91 26.25 16.99
C SER A 344 7.65 25.64 17.62
N ARG A 345 6.46 26.22 17.39
CA ARG A 345 5.21 25.68 17.93
C ARG A 345 4.81 24.37 17.24
N GLU A 346 4.93 24.32 15.92
CA GLU A 346 4.67 23.10 15.15
C GLU A 346 5.73 22.04 15.46
N ASP A 347 7.00 22.43 15.53
CA ASP A 347 8.13 21.54 15.78
C ASP A 347 8.00 20.83 17.14
N LEU A 348 7.66 21.58 18.20
CA LEU A 348 7.40 21.03 19.54
C LEU A 348 6.24 20.03 19.53
N SER A 349 5.12 20.37 18.88
CA SER A 349 3.96 19.48 18.77
C SER A 349 4.29 18.22 17.97
N THR A 350 5.07 18.36 16.90
CA THR A 350 5.47 17.27 16.01
C THR A 350 6.38 16.29 16.73
N ARG A 351 7.37 16.81 17.47
CA ARG A 351 8.27 16.01 18.31
C ARG A 351 7.50 15.28 19.42
N ALA A 352 6.56 15.95 20.09
CA ALA A 352 5.75 15.32 21.13
C ALA A 352 4.92 14.14 20.58
N GLU A 353 4.29 14.30 19.42
CA GLU A 353 3.53 13.21 18.76
C GLU A 353 4.44 12.06 18.32
N LEU A 354 5.63 12.35 17.79
CA LEU A 354 6.60 11.34 17.41
C LEU A 354 7.07 10.53 18.63
N LEU A 355 7.42 11.21 19.72
CA LEU A 355 7.83 10.56 20.97
C LEU A 355 6.70 9.72 21.58
N HIS A 356 5.46 10.19 21.52
CA HIS A 356 4.30 9.40 21.95
C HIS A 356 4.14 8.11 21.14
N MET A 357 4.36 8.18 19.83
CA MET A 357 4.37 6.98 18.97
C MET A 357 5.48 6.01 19.41
N LEU A 358 6.71 6.49 19.55
CA LEU A 358 7.90 5.67 19.81
C LEU A 358 7.98 5.08 21.21
N ASN A 359 7.47 5.78 22.23
CA ASN A 359 7.67 5.37 23.63
C ASN A 359 6.42 4.76 24.27
N VAL A 360 5.24 5.26 23.92
CA VAL A 360 3.98 4.82 24.54
C VAL A 360 3.36 3.74 23.69
N THR A 361 3.23 4.02 22.39
CA THR A 361 2.45 3.16 21.50
C THR A 361 3.17 1.84 21.22
N THR A 362 4.49 1.87 21.03
CA THR A 362 5.33 0.69 20.72
C THR A 362 5.23 -0.43 21.76
N SER A 363 5.03 -0.10 23.03
CA SER A 363 4.88 -1.08 24.12
C SER A 363 3.67 -2.01 23.94
N SER A 364 2.67 -1.57 23.18
CA SER A 364 1.44 -2.32 22.89
C SER A 364 1.46 -3.06 21.56
N LEU A 365 2.51 -2.89 20.74
CA LEU A 365 2.55 -3.41 19.37
C LEU A 365 3.19 -4.79 19.33
N ALA A 366 2.52 -5.74 18.69
CA ALA A 366 3.01 -7.11 18.53
C ALA A 366 4.31 -7.14 17.72
N ALA A 367 4.41 -6.33 16.66
CA ALA A 367 5.61 -6.21 15.82
C ALA A 367 6.85 -5.68 16.57
N CYS A 368 6.67 -5.06 17.73
CA CYS A 368 7.74 -4.45 18.52
C CYS A 368 8.13 -5.27 19.76
N SER A 369 7.64 -6.52 19.86
CA SER A 369 7.98 -7.40 20.97
C SER A 369 9.50 -7.68 21.04
N ALA A 370 10.00 -7.80 22.27
CA ALA A 370 11.42 -8.07 22.52
C ALA A 370 11.87 -9.44 21.99
N GLU A 371 10.94 -10.38 21.78
CA GLU A 371 11.21 -11.69 21.19
C GLU A 371 11.61 -11.54 19.73
N PHE A 372 10.80 -10.81 18.96
CA PHE A 372 11.06 -10.60 17.55
C PHE A 372 12.32 -9.76 17.34
N MET A 373 12.57 -8.75 18.17
CA MET A 373 13.72 -7.84 18.03
C MET A 373 15.11 -8.50 18.14
N LYS A 374 15.24 -9.69 18.75
CA LYS A 374 16.53 -10.33 19.04
C LYS A 374 17.23 -11.00 17.86
N LYS A 375 16.51 -11.31 16.78
CA LYS A 375 17.04 -12.09 15.64
C LYS A 375 17.23 -11.19 14.42
N PRO A 376 18.42 -11.13 13.78
CA PRO A 376 18.54 -10.45 12.50
C PRO A 376 17.62 -11.14 11.50
N PHE A 377 16.94 -10.33 10.68
CA PHE A 377 15.96 -10.80 9.73
C PHE A 377 16.55 -10.97 8.32
N PHE A 378 17.65 -10.26 8.04
CA PHE A 378 18.36 -10.32 6.77
C PHE A 378 19.86 -10.59 6.97
N GLU A 379 20.43 -11.46 6.15
CA GLU A 379 21.89 -11.53 6.00
C GLU A 379 22.37 -10.43 5.02
N SER A 380 23.49 -9.82 5.36
CA SER A 380 24.00 -8.61 4.68
C SER A 380 24.48 -8.83 3.23
N SER A 381 24.66 -10.06 2.77
CA SER A 381 25.36 -10.37 1.50
C SER A 381 24.51 -10.24 0.22
N ASN A 382 23.17 -10.33 0.29
CA ASN A 382 22.29 -10.41 -0.90
C ASN A 382 21.48 -9.14 -1.19
N LEU A 383 21.78 -8.04 -0.52
CA LEU A 383 20.92 -6.86 -0.45
C LEU A 383 21.46 -5.65 -1.25
N GLN A 384 22.39 -5.86 -2.18
CA GLN A 384 23.22 -4.79 -2.74
C GLN A 384 22.44 -3.57 -3.28
N PHE A 385 21.30 -3.78 -3.95
CA PHE A 385 20.48 -2.67 -4.46
C PHE A 385 19.64 -1.96 -3.38
N LEU A 386 19.15 -2.71 -2.37
CA LEU A 386 18.40 -2.17 -1.24
C LEU A 386 19.29 -1.68 -0.10
N GLN A 387 20.61 -1.93 -0.14
CA GLN A 387 21.58 -1.46 0.84
C GLN A 387 22.23 -0.12 0.50
N SER A 388 21.99 0.41 -0.71
CA SER A 388 22.52 1.69 -1.18
C SER A 388 21.41 2.61 -1.68
N THR A 389 21.57 3.92 -1.44
CA THR A 389 20.66 4.92 -2.00
C THR A 389 20.86 5.06 -3.51
N GLU A 390 22.08 4.85 -4.03
CA GLU A 390 22.34 4.85 -5.47
C GLU A 390 21.65 3.70 -6.19
N GLY A 391 21.61 2.50 -5.59
CA GLY A 391 20.91 1.33 -6.13
C GLY A 391 19.42 1.60 -6.33
N ILE A 392 18.78 2.19 -5.30
CA ILE A 392 17.38 2.62 -5.36
C ILE A 392 17.18 3.66 -6.47
N ASP A 393 18.02 4.69 -6.53
CA ASP A 393 17.89 5.75 -7.53
C ASP A 393 18.12 5.24 -8.96
N SER A 394 19.02 4.28 -9.15
CA SER A 394 19.26 3.62 -10.43
C SER A 394 17.99 3.01 -11.01
N ILE A 395 17.26 2.23 -10.20
CA ILE A 395 16.02 1.58 -10.63
C ILE A 395 14.90 2.62 -10.85
N LEU A 396 14.78 3.60 -9.96
CA LEU A 396 13.72 4.61 -10.03
C LEU A 396 13.88 5.58 -11.21
N ARG A 397 15.09 5.77 -11.74
CA ARG A 397 15.31 6.53 -13.00
C ARG A 397 14.59 5.89 -14.21
N CYS A 398 14.23 4.62 -14.13
CA CYS A 398 13.51 3.91 -15.18
C CYS A 398 11.98 4.02 -15.04
N VAL A 399 11.48 4.80 -14.06
CA VAL A 399 10.05 5.05 -13.86
C VAL A 399 9.66 6.42 -14.46
N PRO A 400 8.97 6.47 -15.60
CA PRO A 400 8.58 7.74 -16.25
C PRO A 400 7.43 8.46 -15.54
N CYS A 401 6.64 7.76 -14.73
CA CYS A 401 5.56 8.36 -13.93
C CYS A 401 6.15 9.06 -12.70
N GLU A 402 6.07 10.39 -12.63
CA GLU A 402 6.67 11.18 -11.55
C GLU A 402 6.08 10.85 -10.17
N LYS A 403 4.74 10.77 -10.04
CA LYS A 403 4.09 10.31 -8.80
C LYS A 403 4.53 8.90 -8.39
N CYS A 404 4.64 7.99 -9.34
CA CYS A 404 5.06 6.61 -9.08
C CYS A 404 6.53 6.57 -8.63
N ARG A 405 7.39 7.40 -9.22
CA ARG A 405 8.79 7.56 -8.83
C ARG A 405 8.92 8.14 -7.41
N LEU A 406 8.14 9.17 -7.08
CA LEU A 406 8.06 9.75 -5.73
C LEU A 406 7.68 8.69 -4.69
N HIS A 407 6.54 8.02 -4.90
CA HIS A 407 6.04 7.01 -3.96
C HIS A 407 6.89 5.75 -3.92
N GLY A 408 7.56 5.43 -5.03
CA GLY A 408 8.57 4.37 -5.12
C GLY A 408 9.81 4.72 -4.29
N LYS A 409 10.32 5.96 -4.37
CA LYS A 409 11.45 6.44 -3.54
C LYS A 409 11.11 6.33 -2.05
N ILE A 410 9.95 6.82 -1.63
CA ILE A 410 9.51 6.74 -0.23
C ILE A 410 9.53 5.29 0.28
N LYS A 411 8.92 4.37 -0.46
CA LYS A 411 8.78 2.97 -0.05
C LYS A 411 10.11 2.22 -0.08
N LEU A 412 10.90 2.36 -1.15
CA LEU A 412 12.21 1.73 -1.25
C LEU A 412 13.19 2.27 -0.22
N THR A 413 13.16 3.57 0.10
CA THR A 413 13.95 4.15 1.19
C THR A 413 13.53 3.57 2.54
N ALA A 414 12.24 3.41 2.82
CA ALA A 414 11.78 2.76 4.05
C ALA A 414 12.20 1.27 4.12
N LEU A 415 12.13 0.54 3.01
CA LEU A 415 12.61 -0.85 2.93
C LEU A 415 14.13 -0.95 3.12
N HIS A 416 14.90 0.00 2.57
CA HIS A 416 16.34 0.10 2.81
C HIS A 416 16.67 0.30 4.29
N ILE A 417 15.97 1.24 4.94
CA ILE A 417 16.11 1.50 6.37
C ILE A 417 15.82 0.22 7.17
N ALA A 418 14.72 -0.47 6.86
CA ALA A 418 14.35 -1.70 7.56
C ALA A 418 15.35 -2.84 7.29
N ALA A 419 15.78 -3.02 6.05
CA ALA A 419 16.76 -4.04 5.69
C ALA A 419 18.10 -3.81 6.41
N ARG A 420 18.59 -2.56 6.47
CA ARG A 420 19.83 -2.22 7.19
C ARG A 420 19.68 -2.40 8.70
N MET A 421 18.58 -1.91 9.28
CA MET A 421 18.33 -2.01 10.72
C MET A 421 18.21 -3.46 11.19
N LEU A 422 17.58 -4.32 10.38
CA LEU A 422 17.36 -5.73 10.71
C LEU A 422 18.45 -6.66 10.18
N SER A 423 19.54 -6.12 9.63
CA SER A 423 20.71 -6.89 9.21
C SER A 423 21.64 -7.18 10.38
N SER A 424 22.45 -8.24 10.28
CA SER A 424 23.47 -8.59 11.29
C SER A 424 24.48 -7.48 11.58
N SER A 425 24.75 -6.59 10.61
CA SER A 425 25.65 -5.44 10.79
C SER A 425 25.04 -4.32 11.62
N GLY A 426 23.72 -4.32 11.87
CA GLY A 426 22.98 -3.60 12.92
C GLY A 426 23.12 -2.07 13.05
N ALA A 427 24.03 -1.43 12.34
CA ALA A 427 24.39 -0.03 12.58
C ALA A 427 23.93 0.85 11.42
N MET A 428 22.87 1.62 11.65
CA MET A 428 22.71 2.93 11.03
C MET A 428 23.04 4.00 12.08
N PRO A 429 24.17 4.72 11.96
CA PRO A 429 24.57 5.69 12.97
C PRO A 429 23.71 6.96 12.93
N SER A 430 23.09 7.24 11.79
CA SER A 430 22.33 8.46 11.52
C SER A 430 21.24 8.20 10.48
N LEU A 431 20.23 9.07 10.49
CA LEU A 431 19.20 9.17 9.45
C LEU A 431 19.15 10.60 8.89
N GLU A 432 18.98 10.72 7.59
CA GLU A 432 18.71 12.01 6.96
C GLU A 432 17.24 12.42 7.11
N ARG A 433 16.93 13.71 6.99
CA ARG A 433 15.56 14.24 7.07
C ARG A 433 14.60 13.51 6.13
N ASN A 434 15.00 13.34 4.88
CA ASN A 434 14.25 12.62 3.86
C ASN A 434 14.05 11.14 4.21
N GLN A 435 15.03 10.48 4.87
CA GLN A 435 14.92 9.09 5.30
C GLN A 435 13.90 8.93 6.43
N VAL A 436 13.95 9.81 7.44
CA VAL A 436 12.95 9.85 8.52
C VAL A 436 11.56 10.11 7.96
N THR A 437 11.45 11.07 7.04
CA THR A 437 10.19 11.40 6.36
C THR A 437 9.65 10.22 5.56
N ALA A 438 10.53 9.53 4.81
CA ALA A 438 10.16 8.35 4.04
C ALA A 438 9.66 7.21 4.93
N LEU A 439 10.33 6.93 6.05
CA LEU A 439 9.94 5.88 6.99
C LEU A 439 8.54 6.13 7.58
N ILE A 440 8.29 7.34 8.11
CA ILE A 440 7.00 7.68 8.73
C ILE A 440 5.86 7.68 7.69
N ASN A 441 6.08 8.23 6.50
CA ASN A 441 5.07 8.20 5.44
C ASN A 441 4.83 6.77 4.91
N ALA A 442 5.87 5.96 4.76
CA ALA A 442 5.71 4.56 4.36
C ALA A 442 4.89 3.78 5.40
N LEU A 443 5.21 3.89 6.69
CA LEU A 443 4.42 3.27 7.76
C LEU A 443 2.95 3.66 7.67
N TYR A 444 2.65 4.95 7.46
CA TYR A 444 1.29 5.41 7.25
C TYR A 444 0.64 4.72 6.04
N TYR A 445 1.31 4.72 4.87
CA TYR A 445 0.80 4.12 3.65
C TYR A 445 0.49 2.63 3.80
N PHE A 446 1.35 1.88 4.50
CA PHE A 446 1.15 0.46 4.76
C PHE A 446 0.02 0.21 5.76
N ALA A 447 -0.04 0.96 6.87
CA ALA A 447 -1.14 0.88 7.83
C ALA A 447 -2.49 1.25 7.18
N GLU A 448 -2.53 2.29 6.35
CA GLU A 448 -3.72 2.68 5.60
C GLU A 448 -4.14 1.61 4.61
N SER A 449 -3.19 1.00 3.88
CA SER A 449 -3.48 -0.08 2.94
C SER A 449 -4.12 -1.28 3.60
N ILE A 450 -3.66 -1.68 4.80
CA ILE A 450 -4.29 -2.76 5.57
C ILE A 450 -5.76 -2.42 5.85
N ARG A 451 -6.06 -1.20 6.30
CA ARG A 451 -7.44 -0.76 6.58
C ARG A 451 -8.29 -0.68 5.32
N VAL A 452 -7.72 -0.25 4.21
CA VAL A 452 -8.39 -0.25 2.89
C VAL A 452 -8.74 -1.68 2.47
N VAL A 453 -7.79 -2.62 2.55
CA VAL A 453 -8.04 -4.02 2.21
C VAL A 453 -9.16 -4.59 3.07
N GLU A 454 -9.09 -4.42 4.40
CA GLU A 454 -10.14 -4.88 5.31
C GLU A 454 -11.50 -4.28 4.96
N HIS A 455 -11.56 -2.96 4.72
CA HIS A 455 -12.78 -2.28 4.36
C HIS A 455 -13.37 -2.80 3.04
N MET A 456 -12.55 -2.98 2.01
CA MET A 456 -13.01 -3.47 0.70
C MET A 456 -13.44 -4.95 0.77
N GLN A 457 -12.73 -5.78 1.53
CA GLN A 457 -13.14 -7.16 1.80
C GLN A 457 -14.50 -7.22 2.51
N ASP A 458 -14.74 -6.34 3.48
CA ASP A 458 -16.05 -6.22 4.16
C ASP A 458 -17.17 -5.86 3.18
N ARG A 459 -16.91 -4.93 2.25
CA ARG A 459 -17.90 -4.56 1.21
C ARG A 459 -18.23 -5.73 0.29
N ILE A 460 -17.24 -6.51 -0.14
CA ILE A 460 -17.46 -7.71 -0.96
C ILE A 460 -18.28 -8.75 -0.18
N PHE A 461 -17.91 -8.99 1.08
CA PHE A 461 -18.61 -9.94 1.93
C PHE A 461 -20.08 -9.55 2.13
N LEU A 462 -20.35 -8.27 2.47
CA LEU A 462 -21.70 -7.77 2.65
C LEU A 462 -22.51 -7.82 1.34
N HIS A 463 -21.89 -7.48 0.20
CA HIS A 463 -22.52 -7.58 -1.11
C HIS A 463 -22.96 -9.01 -1.42
N ASN A 464 -22.08 -10.00 -1.21
CA ASN A 464 -22.40 -11.41 -1.42
C ASN A 464 -23.57 -11.87 -0.53
N ILE A 465 -23.59 -11.46 0.75
CA ILE A 465 -24.71 -11.76 1.66
C ILE A 465 -26.03 -11.16 1.15
N CYS A 466 -26.03 -9.89 0.74
CA CYS A 466 -27.23 -9.21 0.25
C CYS A 466 -27.76 -9.88 -1.03
N VAL A 467 -26.88 -10.22 -1.97
CA VAL A 467 -27.26 -10.92 -3.21
C VAL A 467 -27.85 -12.30 -2.90
N TYR A 468 -27.22 -13.05 -2.00
CA TYR A 468 -27.74 -14.35 -1.59
C TYR A 468 -29.12 -14.25 -0.92
N ALA A 469 -29.30 -13.29 -0.02
CA ALA A 469 -30.60 -13.05 0.61
C ALA A 469 -31.68 -12.71 -0.42
N CYS A 470 -31.35 -11.89 -1.44
CA CYS A 470 -32.25 -11.59 -2.55
C CYS A 470 -32.60 -12.85 -3.37
N LEU A 471 -31.61 -13.68 -3.70
CA LEU A 471 -31.83 -14.95 -4.39
C LEU A 471 -32.76 -15.88 -3.61
N VAL A 472 -32.50 -16.09 -2.32
CA VAL A 472 -33.37 -16.91 -1.46
C VAL A 472 -34.79 -16.35 -1.41
N ALA A 473 -34.95 -15.03 -1.25
CA ALA A 473 -36.25 -14.39 -1.24
C ALA A 473 -37.01 -14.57 -2.58
N THR A 474 -36.32 -14.44 -3.71
CA THR A 474 -36.92 -14.67 -5.04
C THR A 474 -37.36 -16.12 -5.23
N VAL A 475 -36.55 -17.09 -4.81
CA VAL A 475 -36.89 -18.52 -4.86
C VAL A 475 -38.09 -18.83 -3.97
N LEU A 476 -38.12 -18.32 -2.73
CA LEU A 476 -39.26 -18.49 -1.83
C LEU A 476 -40.55 -17.89 -2.43
N LEU A 477 -40.45 -16.71 -3.05
CA LEU A 477 -41.59 -16.07 -3.71
C LEU A 477 -42.09 -16.89 -4.90
N LEU A 478 -41.20 -17.45 -5.73
CA LEU A 478 -41.57 -18.35 -6.83
C LEU A 478 -42.25 -19.62 -6.31
N VAL A 479 -41.74 -20.23 -5.23
CA VAL A 479 -42.37 -21.40 -4.60
C VAL A 479 -43.76 -21.06 -4.09
N LEU A 480 -43.92 -19.92 -3.40
CA LEU A 480 -45.24 -19.45 -2.92
C LEU A 480 -46.20 -19.20 -4.08
N LEU A 481 -45.74 -18.63 -5.20
CA LEU A 481 -46.55 -18.44 -6.41
C LEU A 481 -47.00 -19.78 -7.01
N VAL A 482 -46.10 -20.78 -7.09
CA VAL A 482 -46.43 -22.12 -7.57
C VAL A 482 -47.47 -22.78 -6.65
N VAL A 483 -47.27 -22.72 -5.33
CA VAL A 483 -48.23 -23.26 -4.34
C VAL A 483 -49.58 -22.57 -4.46
N TYR A 484 -49.60 -21.23 -4.58
CA TYR A 484 -50.81 -20.45 -4.79
C TYR A 484 -51.53 -20.86 -6.08
N PHE A 485 -50.81 -21.04 -7.19
CA PHE A 485 -51.39 -21.44 -8.47
C PHE A 485 -51.99 -22.86 -8.39
N VAL A 486 -51.28 -23.82 -7.79
CA VAL A 486 -51.76 -25.18 -7.57
C VAL A 486 -53.00 -25.20 -6.67
N TRP A 487 -53.01 -24.37 -5.61
CA TRP A 487 -54.17 -24.26 -4.72
C TRP A 487 -55.36 -23.60 -5.41
N SER A 488 -55.15 -22.52 -6.18
CA SER A 488 -56.19 -21.81 -6.92
C SER A 488 -56.83 -22.68 -8.02
N THR A 489 -56.04 -23.50 -8.71
CA THR A 489 -56.53 -24.43 -9.74
C THR A 489 -57.33 -25.57 -9.11
N LYS A 490 -56.85 -26.17 -8.01
CA LYS A 490 -57.61 -27.18 -7.24
C LYS A 490 -58.92 -26.63 -6.70
N THR A 491 -58.93 -25.43 -6.13
CA THR A 491 -60.15 -24.80 -5.60
C THR A 491 -61.15 -24.44 -6.71
N ARG A 492 -60.69 -23.91 -7.85
CA ARG A 492 -61.53 -23.70 -9.04
C ARG A 492 -62.13 -25.01 -9.56
N ALA A 493 -61.35 -26.10 -9.61
CA ALA A 493 -61.84 -27.42 -10.02
C ALA A 493 -62.91 -27.97 -9.05
N ARG A 494 -62.68 -27.87 -7.73
CA ARG A 494 -63.68 -28.25 -6.71
C ARG A 494 -64.97 -27.44 -6.82
N ARG A 495 -64.88 -26.12 -7.01
CA ARG A 495 -66.07 -25.26 -7.22
C ARG A 495 -66.86 -25.66 -8.47
N LYS A 496 -66.18 -25.92 -9.60
CA LYS A 496 -66.83 -26.41 -10.82
C LYS A 496 -67.52 -27.77 -10.62
N HIS A 497 -66.90 -28.69 -9.88
CA HIS A 497 -67.51 -29.99 -9.57
C HIS A 497 -68.76 -29.83 -8.68
N HIS A 498 -68.67 -29.04 -7.62
CA HIS A 498 -69.81 -28.77 -6.74
C HIS A 498 -70.98 -28.10 -7.48
N GLN A 499 -70.69 -27.18 -8.40
CA GLN A 499 -71.71 -26.52 -9.22
C GLN A 499 -72.40 -27.50 -10.18
N LYS A 500 -71.65 -28.45 -10.77
CA LYS A 500 -72.22 -29.54 -11.58
C LYS A 500 -73.15 -30.45 -10.76
N VAL A 501 -72.70 -30.88 -9.57
CA VAL A 501 -73.50 -31.74 -8.67
C VAL A 501 -74.80 -31.03 -8.25
N MET A 502 -74.72 -29.74 -7.88
CA MET A 502 -75.91 -28.93 -7.56
C MET A 502 -76.88 -28.83 -8.74
N LEU A 503 -76.37 -28.69 -9.98
CA LEU A 503 -77.21 -28.67 -11.18
C LEU A 503 -77.91 -30.01 -11.43
N GLU A 504 -77.21 -31.13 -11.29
CA GLU A 504 -77.78 -32.47 -11.42
C GLU A 504 -78.87 -32.75 -10.37
N VAL A 505 -78.64 -32.36 -9.11
CA VAL A 505 -79.65 -32.48 -8.04
C VAL A 505 -80.89 -31.63 -8.36
N LYS A 506 -80.70 -30.40 -8.88
CA LYS A 506 -81.80 -29.52 -9.28
C LYS A 506 -82.57 -30.08 -10.48
N PHE A 507 -81.89 -30.72 -11.43
CA PHE A 507 -82.50 -31.40 -12.59
C PHE A 507 -83.29 -32.64 -12.17
N ARG A 508 -82.76 -33.46 -11.27
CA ARG A 508 -83.49 -34.61 -10.69
C ARG A 508 -84.73 -34.16 -9.90
N SER A 509 -84.61 -33.12 -9.06
CA SER A 509 -85.74 -32.58 -8.30
C SER A 509 -86.86 -32.05 -9.20
N THR A 510 -86.51 -31.35 -10.29
CA THR A 510 -87.50 -30.85 -11.27
C THR A 510 -88.13 -31.97 -12.09
N SER A 511 -87.37 -33.01 -12.45
CA SER A 511 -87.92 -34.21 -13.11
C SER A 511 -88.89 -34.98 -12.22
N ILE A 512 -88.60 -35.12 -10.91
CA ILE A 512 -89.51 -35.77 -9.95
C ILE A 512 -90.79 -34.95 -9.78
N LYS A 513 -90.68 -33.61 -9.64
CA LYS A 513 -91.85 -32.72 -9.56
C LYS A 513 -92.71 -32.72 -10.83
N LYS A 514 -92.11 -32.91 -12.02
CA LYS A 514 -92.88 -33.06 -13.28
C LYS A 514 -93.61 -34.39 -13.37
N ARG A 515 -93.00 -35.51 -12.93
CA ARG A 515 -93.68 -36.82 -12.87
C ARG A 515 -94.85 -36.85 -11.88
N ALA A 516 -94.71 -36.17 -10.74
CA ALA A 516 -95.78 -36.07 -9.73
C ALA A 516 -96.97 -35.16 -10.13
N LYS A 517 -96.87 -34.40 -11.24
CA LYS A 517 -97.98 -33.59 -11.79
C LYS A 517 -98.68 -34.24 -12.98
N SER A 518 -98.17 -35.36 -13.48
CA SER A 518 -98.69 -36.09 -14.64
C SER A 518 -99.41 -37.39 -14.26
N ALA A 519 -99.44 -37.71 -12.96
CA ALA A 519 -100.31 -38.68 -12.32
C ALA A 519 -101.31 -37.89 -11.47
#